data_AF-A0A1I0TKE7-F1
#
_entry.id   AF-A0A1I0TKE7-F1
#
_cell.length_a   1.000
_cell.length_b   1.000
_cell.length_c   1.000
_cell.angle_alpha   90.00
_cell.angle_beta   90.00
_cell.angle_gamma   90.00
#
_symmetry.space_group_name_H-M   'P 1'
#
loop_
_entity.id
_entity.type
_entity.pdbx_description
1 polymer ?
#
loop_
_entity_poly.entity_id
_entity_poly.type
_entity_poly.pdbx_seq_one_letter_code
_entity_poly.pdbx_strand_id
1 'polypeptide(L)'
;MTEKEYIIHQLYNDISNLENQLRGNHEKIARLKKAESGISNELSELVDHKTLVFDPELTPYTWQGKYAEMFLDIRNGINYAYTGIIQQTEDLLNDISKKISELEAMNTSISNTISSKRSQLAHLKAQ
;
A
#
# COMPACT_ATOMS: atom_id res chain seq x y z
N MET A 1 -8.36 -37.62 -28.85
CA MET A 1 -7.79 -36.27 -28.68
C MET A 1 -6.43 -36.28 -29.33
N THR A 2 -6.23 -35.45 -30.35
CA THR A 2 -4.92 -35.28 -30.99
C THR A 2 -3.99 -34.48 -30.07
N GLU A 3 -2.67 -34.63 -30.24
CA GLU A 3 -1.68 -33.84 -29.50
C GLU A 3 -1.92 -32.33 -29.64
N LYS A 4 -2.33 -31.89 -30.83
CA LYS A 4 -2.73 -30.51 -31.12
C LYS A 4 -3.92 -30.04 -30.28
N GLU A 5 -4.97 -30.85 -30.19
CA GLU A 5 -6.14 -30.54 -29.35
C GLU A 5 -5.77 -30.44 -27.87
N TYR A 6 -4.88 -31.33 -27.40
CA TYR A 6 -4.38 -31.29 -26.02
C TYR A 6 -3.64 -29.98 -25.72
N ILE A 7 -2.70 -29.56 -26.59
CA ILE A 7 -1.94 -28.31 -26.44
C ILE A 7 -2.87 -27.10 -26.46
N ILE A 8 -3.85 -27.08 -27.36
CA ILE A 8 -4.86 -26.00 -27.43
C ILE A 8 -5.64 -25.90 -26.12
N HIS A 9 -6.11 -27.03 -25.58
CA HIS A 9 -6.81 -27.06 -24.30
C HIS A 9 -5.93 -26.57 -23.13
N GLN A 10 -4.66 -26.99 -23.10
CA GLN A 10 -3.71 -26.52 -22.09
C GLN A 10 -3.51 -24.99 -22.17
N LEU A 11 -3.32 -24.44 -23.36
CA LEU A 11 -3.16 -23.00 -23.56
C LEU A 11 -4.38 -22.21 -23.09
N TYR A 12 -5.59 -22.71 -23.34
CA TYR A 12 -6.81 -22.08 -22.83
C TYR A 12 -6.88 -22.06 -21.31
N ASN A 13 -6.57 -23.19 -20.67
CA ASN A 13 -6.55 -23.29 -19.21
C ASN A 13 -5.51 -22.34 -18.61
N ASP A 14 -4.31 -22.29 -19.18
CA ASP A 14 -3.25 -21.38 -18.74
C ASP A 14 -3.67 -19.91 -18.86
N ILE A 15 -4.25 -19.51 -20.01
CA ILE A 15 -4.73 -18.15 -20.23
C ILE A 15 -5.81 -17.80 -19.20
N SER A 16 -6.79 -18.67 -18.98
CA SER A 16 -7.86 -18.46 -17.99
C SER A 16 -7.30 -18.29 -16.58
N ASN A 17 -6.33 -19.13 -16.18
CA ASN A 17 -5.67 -19.03 -14.88
C ASN A 17 -4.92 -17.70 -14.73
N LEU A 18 -4.19 -17.28 -15.75
CA LEU A 18 -3.47 -16.01 -15.75
C LEU A 18 -4.42 -14.80 -15.70
N GLU A 19 -5.54 -14.85 -16.41
CA GLU A 19 -6.58 -13.81 -16.37
C GLU A 19 -7.22 -13.69 -14.98
N ASN A 20 -7.46 -14.83 -14.31
CA ASN A 20 -7.95 -14.85 -12.94
C ASN A 20 -6.93 -14.24 -11.95
N GLN A 21 -5.63 -14.55 -12.11
CA GLN A 21 -4.57 -13.94 -11.30
C GLN A 21 -4.49 -12.43 -11.52
N LEU A 22 -4.58 -11.99 -12.78
CA LEU A 22 -4.57 -10.57 -13.15
C LEU A 22 -5.73 -9.81 -12.50
N ARG A 23 -6.94 -10.37 -12.56
CA ARG A 23 -8.12 -9.80 -11.89
C ARG A 23 -7.92 -9.70 -10.38
N GLY A 24 -7.45 -10.78 -9.74
CA GLY A 24 -7.19 -10.79 -8.30
C GLY A 24 -6.14 -9.77 -7.86
N ASN A 25 -5.10 -9.53 -8.69
CA ASN A 25 -4.11 -8.49 -8.41
C ASN A 25 -4.69 -7.08 -8.57
N HIS A 26 -5.52 -6.82 -9.58
CA HIS A 26 -6.20 -5.53 -9.71
C HIS A 26 -7.10 -5.22 -8.50
N GLU A 27 -7.83 -6.21 -8.00
CA GLU A 27 -8.65 -6.06 -6.79
C GLU A 27 -7.80 -5.73 -5.55
N LYS A 28 -6.64 -6.40 -5.40
CA LYS A 28 -5.69 -6.10 -4.32
C LYS A 28 -5.12 -4.68 -4.43
N ILE A 29 -4.72 -4.26 -5.63
CA ILE A 29 -4.22 -2.90 -5.88
C ILE A 29 -5.29 -1.87 -5.52
N ALA A 30 -6.54 -2.07 -5.95
CA ALA A 30 -7.63 -1.14 -5.64
C ALA A 30 -7.88 -1.00 -4.13
N ARG A 31 -7.83 -2.13 -3.39
CA ARG A 31 -7.95 -2.11 -1.93
C ARG A 31 -6.78 -1.41 -1.26
N LEU A 32 -5.55 -1.63 -1.73
CA LEU A 32 -4.34 -0.98 -1.20
C LEU A 32 -4.38 0.54 -1.44
N LYS A 33 -4.71 0.99 -2.65
CA LYS A 33 -4.85 2.43 -2.97
C LYS A 33 -5.93 3.11 -2.11
N LYS A 34 -7.05 2.41 -1.85
CA LYS A 34 -8.08 2.91 -0.94
C LYS A 34 -7.56 3.05 0.49
N ALA A 35 -6.83 2.05 0.98
CA ALA A 35 -6.25 2.07 2.32
C ALA A 35 -5.19 3.18 2.46
N GLU A 36 -4.30 3.31 1.47
CA GLU A 36 -3.27 4.37 1.39
C GLU A 36 -3.89 5.76 1.51
N SER A 37 -4.93 6.04 0.71
CA SER A 37 -5.63 7.32 0.76
C SER A 37 -6.33 7.57 2.11
N GLY A 38 -6.94 6.54 2.70
CA GLY A 38 -7.59 6.66 4.01
C GLY A 38 -6.57 6.98 5.12
N ILE A 39 -5.49 6.20 5.18
CA ILE A 39 -4.42 6.37 6.16
C ILE A 39 -3.73 7.72 5.99
N SER A 40 -3.45 8.15 4.75
CA SER A 40 -2.81 9.43 4.49
C SER A 40 -3.65 10.62 4.96
N ASN A 41 -4.97 10.55 4.87
CA ASN A 41 -5.86 11.59 5.39
C ASN A 41 -5.80 11.67 6.91
N GLU A 42 -5.89 10.52 7.59
CA GLU A 42 -5.81 10.44 9.06
C GLU A 42 -4.42 10.87 9.57
N LEU A 43 -3.36 10.53 8.84
CA LEU A 43 -2.00 10.97 9.15
C LEU A 43 -1.86 12.49 9.07
N SER A 44 -2.46 13.13 8.06
CA SER A 44 -2.46 14.60 7.95
C SER A 44 -3.11 15.24 9.18
N GLU A 45 -4.26 14.72 9.61
CA GLU A 45 -4.94 15.21 10.82
C GLU A 45 -4.09 15.01 12.08
N LEU A 46 -3.40 13.87 12.19
CA LEU A 46 -2.49 13.60 13.31
C LEU A 46 -1.30 14.56 13.33
N VAL A 47 -0.72 14.87 12.16
CA VAL A 47 0.38 15.83 12.02
C VAL A 47 -0.09 17.24 12.42
N ASP A 48 -1.28 17.65 12.00
CA ASP A 48 -1.86 18.94 12.39
C ASP A 48 -2.08 19.01 13.91
N HIS A 49 -2.63 17.97 14.52
CA HIS A 49 -2.86 17.90 15.98
C HIS A 49 -1.58 17.87 16.81
N LYS A 50 -0.47 17.32 16.29
CA LYS A 50 0.83 17.33 16.97
C LYS A 50 1.25 18.76 17.34
N THR A 51 0.92 19.74 16.51
CA THR A 51 1.28 21.15 16.74
C THR A 51 0.66 21.71 18.03
N LEU A 52 -0.46 21.14 18.48
CA LEU A 52 -1.19 21.56 19.68
C LEU A 52 -0.53 21.09 20.98
N VAL A 53 0.43 20.16 20.95
CA VAL A 53 1.07 19.61 22.16
C VAL A 53 1.75 20.70 23.00
N PHE A 54 2.30 21.71 22.33
CA PHE A 54 2.99 22.83 22.98
C PHE A 54 2.15 24.11 23.05
N ASP A 55 0.86 24.05 22.72
CA ASP A 55 -0.09 25.16 22.85
C ASP A 55 -0.90 25.05 24.15
N PRO A 56 -1.03 26.12 24.97
CA PRO A 56 -0.26 27.36 24.92
C PRO A 56 1.21 27.14 25.27
N GLU A 57 2.05 28.06 24.78
CA GLU A 57 3.46 28.13 25.15
C GLU A 57 3.60 28.33 26.66
N LEU A 58 4.40 27.46 27.28
CA LEU A 58 4.71 27.55 28.70
C LEU A 58 6.09 28.16 28.89
N THR A 59 6.12 29.28 29.60
CA THR A 59 7.33 30.00 29.96
C THR A 59 7.47 29.98 31.48
N PRO A 60 8.67 30.26 32.03
CA PRO A 60 8.83 30.42 33.48
C PRO A 60 7.92 31.48 34.11
N TYR A 61 7.41 32.43 33.31
CA TYR A 61 6.50 33.48 33.77
C TYR A 61 5.02 33.06 33.73
N THR A 62 4.66 32.11 32.85
CA THR A 62 3.28 31.64 32.67
C THR A 62 3.01 30.30 33.35
N TRP A 63 4.05 29.51 33.63
CA TRP A 63 3.96 28.20 34.26
C TRP A 63 5.16 27.92 35.17
N GLN A 64 4.94 28.01 36.48
CA GLN A 64 5.96 27.82 37.51
C GLN A 64 5.41 27.10 38.73
N GLY A 65 6.31 26.53 39.54
CA GLY A 65 5.98 25.85 40.79
C GLY A 65 6.38 24.38 40.79
N LYS A 66 6.04 23.69 41.89
CA LYS A 66 6.49 22.32 42.19
C LYS A 66 6.25 21.29 41.08
N TYR A 67 5.24 21.49 40.25
CA TYR A 67 4.81 20.53 39.20
C TYR A 67 5.14 21.00 37.77
N ALA A 68 5.85 22.12 37.61
CA ALA A 68 6.11 22.69 36.29
C ALA A 68 6.95 21.75 35.40
N GLU A 69 8.06 21.22 35.94
CA GLU A 69 8.93 20.27 35.24
C GLU A 69 8.21 18.96 34.91
N MET A 70 7.49 18.39 35.87
CA MET A 70 6.71 17.16 35.67
C MET A 70 5.69 17.31 34.53
N PHE A 71 5.06 18.48 34.41
CA PHE A 71 4.12 18.74 33.32
C PHE A 71 4.83 18.85 31.96
N LEU A 72 6.00 19.50 31.91
CA LEU A 72 6.81 19.57 30.68
C LEU A 72 7.28 18.17 30.24
N ASP A 73 7.67 17.32 31.17
CA ASP A 73 8.05 15.93 30.89
C ASP A 73 6.87 15.15 30.27
N ILE A 74 5.66 15.34 30.79
CA ILE A 74 4.45 14.73 30.20
C ILE A 74 4.23 15.23 28.76
N ARG A 75 4.32 16.56 28.52
CA ARG A 75 4.19 17.11 27.15
C ARG A 75 5.25 16.57 26.20
N ASN A 76 6.50 16.47 26.65
CA ASN A 76 7.58 15.88 25.86
C ASN A 76 7.30 14.41 25.54
N GLY A 77 6.78 13.64 26.49
CA GLY A 77 6.34 12.26 26.28
C GLY A 77 5.22 12.13 25.23
N ILE A 78 4.24 13.04 25.27
CA ILE A 78 3.16 13.10 24.27
C ILE A 78 3.76 13.42 22.88
N ASN A 79 4.63 14.42 22.77
CA ASN A 79 5.28 14.77 21.50
C ASN A 79 6.11 13.62 20.93
N TYR A 80 6.81 12.87 21.80
CA TYR A 80 7.55 11.68 21.41
C TYR A 80 6.62 10.60 20.85
N ALA A 81 5.49 10.34 21.52
CA ALA A 81 4.49 9.39 21.05
C ALA A 81 3.90 9.78 19.68
N TYR A 82 3.53 11.06 19.49
CA TYR A 82 3.08 11.58 18.19
C TYR A 82 4.12 11.33 17.10
N THR A 83 5.38 11.72 17.37
CA THR A 83 6.48 11.54 16.40
C THR A 83 6.67 10.06 16.03
N GLY A 84 6.61 9.18 17.02
CA GLY A 84 6.75 7.74 16.79
C GLY A 84 5.62 7.15 15.95
N ILE A 85 4.37 7.53 16.20
CA ILE A 85 3.22 7.04 15.43
C ILE A 85 3.28 7.58 14.00
N ILE A 86 3.54 8.88 13.81
CA ILE A 86 3.67 9.51 12.49
C ILE A 86 4.70 8.75 11.64
N GLN A 87 5.91 8.53 12.18
CA GLN A 87 6.96 7.82 11.45
C GLN A 87 6.55 6.39 11.08
N GLN A 88 5.96 5.64 12.02
CA GLN A 88 5.51 4.27 11.74
C GLN A 88 4.42 4.23 10.66
N THR A 89 3.52 5.23 10.65
CA THR A 89 2.48 5.34 9.64
C THR A 89 3.05 5.72 8.27
N GLU A 90 4.04 6.62 8.21
CA GLU A 90 4.76 6.96 6.97
C GLU A 90 5.48 5.74 6.39
N ASP A 91 6.16 4.97 7.24
CA ASP A 91 6.82 3.72 6.83
C ASP A 91 5.81 2.70 6.29
N LEU A 92 4.65 2.55 6.94
CA LEU A 92 3.57 1.69 6.46
C LEU A 92 3.03 2.15 5.10
N LEU A 93 2.85 3.45 4.88
CA LEU A 93 2.42 4.00 3.59
C LEU A 93 3.45 3.68 2.49
N ASN A 94 4.74 3.80 2.79
CA ASN A 94 5.81 3.42 1.87
C ASN A 94 5.76 1.92 1.50
N ASP A 95 5.51 1.05 2.47
CA ASP A 95 5.34 -0.39 2.23
C ASP A 95 4.11 -0.71 1.35
N ILE A 96 3.00 0.00 1.56
CA ILE A 96 1.80 -0.11 0.70
C ILE A 96 2.13 0.30 -0.74
N SER A 97 2.77 1.46 -0.92
CA SER A 97 3.18 1.99 -2.22
C SER A 97 4.13 1.03 -2.96
N LYS A 98 5.10 0.45 -2.25
CA LYS A 98 5.98 -0.59 -2.79
C LYS A 98 5.19 -1.82 -3.21
N LYS A 99 4.23 -2.26 -2.40
CA LYS A 99 3.44 -3.46 -2.73
C LYS A 99 2.54 -3.26 -3.94
N ILE A 100 1.97 -2.07 -4.11
CA ILE A 100 1.23 -1.68 -5.31
C ILE A 100 2.14 -1.81 -6.54
N SER A 101 3.34 -1.23 -6.48
CA SER A 101 4.31 -1.27 -7.58
C SER A 101 4.70 -2.71 -7.96
N GLU A 102 4.93 -3.58 -6.97
CA GLU A 102 5.19 -5.01 -7.20
C GLU A 102 4.03 -5.72 -7.91
N LEU A 103 2.78 -5.44 -7.51
CA LEU A 103 1.59 -6.02 -8.13
C LEU A 103 1.39 -5.51 -9.57
N GLU A 104 1.66 -4.24 -9.84
CA GLU A 104 1.58 -3.66 -11.18
C GLU A 104 2.65 -4.24 -12.11
N ALA A 105 3.87 -4.46 -11.62
CA ALA A 105 4.93 -5.16 -12.36
C ALA A 105 4.55 -6.62 -12.67
N MET A 106 3.99 -7.34 -11.68
CA MET A 106 3.46 -8.69 -11.90
C MET A 106 2.34 -8.72 -12.95
N ASN A 107 1.41 -7.75 -12.91
CA ASN A 107 0.33 -7.65 -13.89
C ASN A 107 0.85 -7.43 -15.31
N THR A 108 1.89 -6.62 -15.46
CA THR A 108 2.55 -6.40 -16.75
C THR A 108 3.16 -7.71 -17.29
N SER A 109 3.88 -8.44 -16.44
CA SER A 109 4.47 -9.73 -16.80
C SER A 109 3.42 -10.79 -17.18
N ILE A 110 2.34 -10.89 -16.41
CA ILE A 110 1.21 -11.78 -16.68
C ILE A 110 0.56 -11.41 -18.02
N SER A 111 0.33 -10.12 -18.29
CA SER A 111 -0.29 -9.65 -19.54
C SER A 111 0.56 -9.97 -20.76
N ASN A 112 1.88 -9.83 -20.66
CA ASN A 112 2.82 -10.23 -21.71
C ASN A 112 2.77 -11.75 -21.96
N THR A 113 2.68 -12.54 -20.88
CA THR A 113 2.58 -14.00 -20.98
C THR A 113 1.27 -14.44 -21.63
N ILE A 114 0.14 -13.83 -21.26
CA ILE A 114 -1.17 -14.06 -21.91
C ILE A 114 -1.07 -13.75 -23.41
N SER A 115 -0.48 -12.61 -23.77
CA SER A 115 -0.34 -12.19 -25.17
C SER A 115 0.49 -13.20 -25.98
N SER A 116 1.61 -13.67 -25.43
CA SER A 116 2.44 -14.71 -26.04
C SER A 116 1.68 -16.02 -26.25
N LYS A 117 0.96 -16.50 -25.22
CA LYS A 117 0.13 -17.72 -25.32
C LYS A 117 -1.02 -17.58 -26.33
N ARG A 118 -1.65 -16.41 -26.43
CA ARG A 118 -2.68 -16.11 -27.43
C ARG A 118 -2.12 -16.16 -28.86
N SER A 119 -0.91 -15.64 -29.07
CA SER A 119 -0.22 -15.75 -30.37
C SER A 119 0.10 -17.20 -30.74
N GLN A 120 0.56 -18.01 -29.78
CA GLN A 120 0.78 -19.45 -29.98
C GLN A 120 -0.52 -20.18 -30.36
N LEU A 121 -1.61 -19.88 -29.65
CA LEU A 121 -2.93 -20.43 -29.92
C LEU A 121 -3.42 -20.08 -31.33
N ALA A 122 -3.24 -18.83 -31.76
CA ALA A 122 -3.62 -18.38 -33.10
C ALA A 122 -2.84 -19.12 -34.19
N HIS A 123 -1.53 -19.30 -34.00
CA HIS A 123 -0.68 -20.06 -34.93
C HIS A 123 -1.12 -21.53 -35.05
N LEU A 124 -1.37 -22.20 -33.92
CA LEU A 124 -1.82 -23.59 -33.91
C LEU A 124 -3.18 -23.79 -34.60
N LYS A 125 -4.07 -22.80 -34.54
CA LYS A 125 -5.38 -22.85 -35.21
C LYS A 125 -5.34 -22.60 -36.72
N ALA A 126 -4.30 -21.94 -37.21
CA ALA A 126 -4.13 -21.62 -38.63
C ALA A 126 -3.48 -22.75 -39.43
N GLN A 127 -2.78 -23.68 -38.75
CA GLN A 127 -2.33 -24.97 -39.29
C GLN A 127 -3.46 -25.99 -39.26
#